data_AF-A0A914P6U1-F1
#
_entry.id   AF-A0A914P6U1-F1
#
_cell.length_a   1.000
_cell.length_b   1.000
_cell.length_c   1.000
_cell.angle_alpha   90.00
_cell.angle_beta   90.00
_cell.angle_gamma   90.00
#
_symmetry.space_group_name_H-M   'P 1'
#
loop_
_entity.id
_entity.type
_entity.pdbx_description
1 polymer ?
#
loop_
_entity_poly.entity_id
_entity_poly.type
_entity_poly.pdbx_seq_one_letter_code
_entity_poly.pdbx_strand_id
1 'polypeptide(L)' 'MTPPYRVSSREQDIMTEIYTNGPVQATFLVHEDFFMYNSGVYRHSELADKKGYRYAGSGYHSVRIIGYGFFKR' A
#
# COMPACT_ATOMS: atom_id res chain seq x y z
N MET A 1 -0.19 25.94 6.66
CA MET A 1 0.02 24.49 6.48
C MET A 1 -0.29 23.83 7.80
N THR A 2 -1.18 22.83 7.81
CA THR A 2 -1.42 21.99 8.99
C THR A 2 -0.18 21.14 9.25
N PRO A 3 0.27 21.01 10.51
CA PRO A 3 1.33 20.07 10.86
C PRO A 3 0.97 18.64 10.42
N PRO A 4 1.96 17.77 10.12
CA PRO A 4 1.68 16.38 9.80
C PRO A 4 0.99 15.68 10.97
N TYR A 5 -0.07 14.95 10.69
CA TYR A 5 -0.81 14.13 11.67
C TYR A 5 -1.05 12.73 11.13
N ARG A 6 -1.40 11.81 12.03
CA ARG A 6 -1.74 10.45 11.68
C ARG A 6 -3.22 10.39 11.29
N VAL A 7 -3.49 9.91 10.09
CA VAL A 7 -4.83 9.50 9.69
C VAL A 7 -5.11 8.13 10.31
N SER A 8 -6.35 7.91 10.73
CA SER A 8 -6.84 6.61 11.17
C SER A 8 -6.64 5.55 10.06
N SER A 9 -6.43 4.29 10.44
CA SER A 9 -6.27 3.18 9.50
C SER A 9 -7.57 2.71 8.86
N ARG A 10 -8.71 3.33 9.20
CA ARG A 10 -9.99 3.04 8.54
C ARG A 10 -9.96 3.56 7.10
N GLU A 11 -10.36 2.73 6.16
CA GLU A 11 -10.35 3.06 4.73
C GLU A 11 -11.12 4.35 4.43
N GLN A 12 -12.29 4.54 5.05
CA GLN A 12 -13.12 5.73 4.84
C GLN A 12 -12.44 7.02 5.28
N ASP A 13 -11.64 6.99 6.34
CA ASP A 13 -10.92 8.18 6.82
C ASP A 13 -9.78 8.54 5.87
N ILE A 14 -9.07 7.53 5.35
CA ILE A 14 -7.99 7.72 4.36
C ILE A 14 -8.57 8.25 3.05
N MET A 15 -9.67 7.67 2.56
CA MET A 15 -10.35 8.15 1.36
C MET A 15 -10.82 9.60 1.52
N THR A 16 -11.39 9.93 2.68
CA THR A 16 -11.83 11.30 2.99
C THR A 16 -10.64 12.26 3.00
N GLU A 17 -9.55 11.91 3.67
CA GLU A 17 -8.33 12.74 3.70
C GLU A 17 -7.78 13.00 2.30
N ILE A 18 -7.71 11.95 1.46
CA ILE A 18 -7.25 12.09 0.07
C ILE A 18 -8.14 13.05 -0.72
N TYR A 19 -9.46 12.94 -0.54
CA TYR A 19 -10.43 13.79 -1.23
C TYR A 19 -10.38 15.25 -0.75
N THR A 20 -10.26 15.48 0.56
CA THR A 20 -10.36 16.83 1.14
C THR A 20 -9.04 17.59 1.11
N ASN A 21 -7.92 16.90 1.35
CA ASN A 21 -6.62 17.53 1.61
C ASN A 21 -5.53 17.10 0.62
N GLY A 22 -5.80 16.09 -0.24
CA GLY A 22 -4.88 15.62 -1.26
C GLY A 22 -4.02 14.43 -0.82
N PRO A 23 -2.92 14.14 -1.53
CA PRO A 23 -2.17 12.90 -1.35
C PRO A 23 -1.68 12.67 0.07
N VAL A 24 -1.79 11.42 0.54
CA VAL A 24 -1.33 10.99 1.87
C VAL A 24 -0.07 10.13 1.78
N GLN A 25 0.72 10.12 2.85
CA GLN A 25 1.86 9.21 2.99
C GLN A 25 1.45 7.96 3.77
N ALA A 26 1.86 6.79 3.29
CA ALA A 26 1.67 5.52 3.99
C ALA A 26 2.94 4.68 3.93
N THR A 27 3.03 3.69 4.81
CA THR A 27 4.09 2.68 4.76
C THR A 27 3.43 1.32 4.58
N PHE A 28 3.96 0.48 3.70
CA PHE A 28 3.50 -0.91 3.57
C PHE A 28 4.70 -1.86 3.50
N LEU A 29 4.42 -3.13 3.78
CA LEU A 29 5.41 -4.18 3.70
C LEU A 29 5.56 -4.62 2.23
N VAL A 30 6.74 -4.41 1.68
CA VAL A 30 7.12 -4.87 0.34
C VAL A 30 7.66 -6.27 0.46
N HIS A 31 7.12 -7.19 -0.35
CA HIS A 31 7.58 -8.56 -0.47
C HIS A 31 8.31 -8.75 -1.82
N GLU A 32 9.10 -9.81 -1.95
CA GLU A 32 9.87 -10.12 -3.18
C GLU A 32 8.98 -10.14 -4.44
N ASP A 33 7.76 -10.68 -4.35
CA ASP A 33 6.81 -10.76 -5.46
C ASP A 33 6.30 -9.40 -5.93
N PHE A 34 6.40 -8.35 -5.11
CA PHE A 34 6.11 -6.97 -5.52
C PHE A 34 7.03 -6.49 -6.65
N PHE A 35 8.29 -6.93 -6.68
CA PHE A 35 9.23 -6.53 -7.74
C PHE A 35 8.88 -7.15 -9.11
N MET A 36 8.01 -8.16 -9.13
CA MET A 36 7.50 -8.78 -10.36
C MET A 36 6.13 -8.21 -10.78
N TYR A 37 5.57 -7.27 -10.01
CA TYR A 37 4.31 -6.62 -10.35
C TYR A 37 4.43 -5.83 -11.67
N ASN A 38 3.45 -6.01 -12.55
CA ASN A 38 3.39 -5.33 -13.84
C ASN A 38 2.05 -4.60 -14.03
N SER A 39 0.93 -5.30 -13.79
CA SER A 39 -0.41 -4.76 -14.07
C SER A 39 -1.47 -5.28 -13.10
N GLY A 40 -2.58 -4.55 -12.98
CA GLY A 40 -3.76 -4.95 -12.21
C GLY A 40 -3.79 -4.33 -10.81
N VAL A 41 -4.29 -5.08 -9.83
CA VAL A 41 -4.25 -4.69 -8.42
C VAL A 41 -3.34 -5.68 -7.71
N TYR A 42 -2.21 -5.19 -7.21
CA TYR A 42 -1.26 -6.02 -6.48
C TYR A 42 -1.92 -6.60 -5.21
N ARG A 43 -1.72 -7.90 -4.99
CA ARG A 43 -2.02 -8.60 -3.76
C ARG A 43 -0.90 -9.59 -3.50
N HIS A 44 -0.29 -9.52 -2.32
CA HIS A 44 0.72 -10.49 -1.90
C HIS A 44 0.12 -11.91 -1.92
N SER A 45 0.83 -12.85 -2.51
CA SER A 45 0.32 -14.21 -2.75
C SER A 45 0.69 -15.17 -1.62
N GLU A 46 -0.24 -16.05 -1.21
CA GLU A 46 0.04 -17.11 -0.22
C GLU A 46 1.14 -18.10 -0.68
N LEU A 47 1.40 -18.19 -1.99
CA LEU A 47 2.50 -18.99 -2.54
C LEU A 47 3.87 -18.36 -2.22
N ALA A 48 3.95 -17.02 -2.16
CA ALA A 48 5.17 -16.32 -1.76
C ALA A 48 5.47 -16.52 -0.26
N ASP A 49 4.44 -16.61 0.60
CA ASP A 49 4.60 -16.94 2.02
C ASP A 49 5.21 -18.34 2.24
N LYS A 50 4.88 -19.30 1.38
CA LYS A 50 5.35 -20.70 1.49
C LYS A 50 6.84 -20.90 1.21
N LYS A 51 7.54 -19.91 0.63
CA LYS A 51 9.01 -19.97 0.46
C LYS A 51 9.76 -19.95 1.80
N GLY A 52 9.09 -19.58 2.90
CA GLY A 52 9.66 -19.53 4.25
C GLY A 52 10.44 -18.25 4.52
N TYR A 53 10.39 -17.76 5.76
CA TYR A 53 10.95 -16.47 6.20
C TYR A 53 12.46 -16.27 5.89
N ARG A 54 13.20 -17.36 5.66
CA ARG A 54 14.62 -17.31 5.29
C ARG A 54 14.88 -16.90 3.84
N TYR A 55 13.89 -17.03 2.97
CA TYR A 55 13.99 -16.75 1.53
C TYR A 55 13.01 -15.68 1.06
N ALA A 56 12.06 -15.27 1.90
CA ALA A 56 11.14 -14.16 1.63
C ALA A 56 11.71 -12.86 2.23
N GLY A 57 12.52 -12.15 1.44
CA GLY A 57 12.94 -10.80 1.79
C GLY A 57 11.72 -9.88 1.89
N SER A 58 11.59 -9.17 3.00
CA SER A 58 10.54 -8.15 3.18
C SER A 58 11.10 -6.91 3.84
N GLY A 59 10.53 -5.75 3.51
CA GLY A 59 10.96 -4.46 4.05
C GLY A 59 9.86 -3.42 3.95
N TYR A 60 9.83 -2.49 4.90
CA TYR A 60 8.89 -1.39 4.87
C TYR A 60 9.31 -0.35 3.83
N HIS A 61 8.36 0.10 3.01
CA HIS A 61 8.57 1.18 2.06
C HIS A 61 7.52 2.28 2.24
N SER A 62 7.97 3.53 2.23
CA SER A 62 7.10 4.70 2.29
C SER A 62 6.59 5.03 0.89
N VAL A 63 5.29 5.23 0.74
CA VAL A 63 4.61 5.53 -0.51
C VAL A 63 3.70 6.74 -0.39
N ARG A 64 3.40 7.34 -1.53
CA ARG A 64 2.39 8.38 -1.68
C ARG A 64 1.14 7.79 -2.30
N ILE A 65 0.02 7.85 -1.59
CA ILE A 65 -1.29 7.44 -2.10
C ILE A 65 -1.95 8.68 -2.69
N ILE A 66 -2.30 8.62 -3.97
CA ILE A 66 -2.85 9.75 -4.74
C ILE A 66 -4.34 9.62 -5.06
N GLY A 67 -4.96 8.48 -4.74
CA GLY A 67 -6.35 8.19 -5.09
C GLY A 67 -6.75 6.75 -4.77
N TYR A 68 -7.99 6.41 -5.11
CA TYR A 68 -8.61 5.11 -4.93
C TYR A 68 -9.63 4.85 -6.05
N GLY A 69 -9.97 3.58 -6.27
CA GLY A 69 -10.90 3.19 -7.33
C GLY A 69 -11.04 1.67 -7.43
N PHE A 70 -11.79 1.22 -8.43
CA PHE A 70 -11.97 -0.20 -8.73
C PHE A 70 -11.29 -0.55 -10.06
N PHE A 71 -10.66 -1.72 -10.10
CA PHE A 71 -10.12 -2.26 -11.34
C PHE A 71 -11.26 -2.74 -12.23
N LYS A 72 -11.36 -2.20 -13.45
CA LYS A 72 -12.31 -2.65 -14.46
C LYS A 72 -11.59 -3.57 -15.43
N ARG A 73 -12.09 -4.80 -15.55
CA ARG A 73 -11.64 -5.78 -16.56
C ARG A 73 -12.10 -5.40 -17.95
#